data_AF-A0A2M4DRM1-F1
#
_entry.id   AF-A0A2M4DRM1-F1
#
_cell.length_a   1.000
_cell.length_b   1.000
_cell.length_c   1.000
_cell.angle_alpha   90.00
_cell.angle_beta   90.00
_cell.angle_gamma   90.00
#
_symmetry.space_group_name_H-M   'P 1'
#
loop_
_entity.id
_entity.type
_entity.pdbx_description
1 polymer ?
#
loop_
_entity_poly.entity_id
_entity_poly.type
_entity_poly.pdbx_seq_one_letter_code
_entity_poly.pdbx_strand_id
1 'polypeptide(L)'
;MVDDYVVRMSKLSVSLLFIGLALLAVWTGPGDGSPLSRESSESNETDNVGKMLQEIRAQCIKNTGSDADFPKFMASVEQTTMCLADFDTEKLKIDFNELTNATRATFFPKYCHKIQSFGSCINISLIYMQPCHKPSTIHIAKALIESIPEASNLACKNDGEIIFQLKDEERKECIMQKEDEISASFNTFKTDMNGIIDFAELKQDQCGPLTNFRECLKDILDHCDLSDIVSIYDIPLNTILPLTPCANYTQTPKVHLLDNNSVGED
;
A
#
# COMPACT_ATOMS: atom_id res chain seq x y z
N MET A 1 -13.82 16.68 23.11
CA MET A 1 -13.25 17.42 21.97
C MET A 1 -11.81 17.00 21.70
N VAL A 2 -10.94 16.91 22.73
CA VAL A 2 -9.57 16.36 22.58
C VAL A 2 -9.56 14.84 22.26
N ASP A 3 -10.45 14.04 22.86
CA ASP A 3 -10.54 12.60 22.56
C ASP A 3 -11.02 12.28 21.13
N ASP A 4 -11.99 13.03 20.60
CA ASP A 4 -12.47 12.85 19.22
C ASP A 4 -11.40 13.25 18.19
N TYR A 5 -10.61 14.28 18.52
CA TYR A 5 -9.48 14.75 17.72
C TYR A 5 -8.34 13.73 17.67
N VAL A 6 -7.93 13.16 18.81
CA VAL A 6 -6.88 12.13 18.89
C VAL A 6 -7.31 10.83 18.18
N VAL A 7 -8.59 10.44 18.32
CA VAL A 7 -9.15 9.24 17.65
C VAL A 7 -9.24 9.43 16.12
N ARG A 8 -9.60 10.61 15.62
CA ARG A 8 -9.60 10.91 14.17
C ARG A 8 -8.18 11.01 13.60
N MET A 9 -7.26 11.67 14.31
CA MET A 9 -5.85 11.79 13.92
C MET A 9 -5.13 10.43 13.86
N SER A 10 -5.36 9.57 14.85
CA SER A 10 -4.84 8.21 14.86
C SER A 10 -5.55 7.29 13.86
N LYS A 11 -6.66 7.70 13.24
CA LYS A 11 -7.29 6.97 12.14
C LYS A 11 -6.71 7.40 10.80
N LEU A 12 -6.47 8.68 10.55
CA LEU A 12 -6.02 9.21 9.24
C LEU A 12 -4.51 9.05 8.97
N SER A 13 -3.64 9.38 9.93
CA SER A 13 -2.19 9.17 9.80
C SER A 13 -1.85 7.68 9.65
N VAL A 14 -2.62 6.86 10.34
CA VAL A 14 -2.65 5.41 10.21
C VAL A 14 -3.19 5.01 8.87
N SER A 15 -4.33 5.53 8.44
CA SER A 15 -4.91 5.16 7.14
C SER A 15 -3.94 5.45 6.00
N LEU A 16 -3.17 6.54 6.04
CA LEU A 16 -2.14 6.83 5.03
C LEU A 16 -0.96 5.84 5.06
N LEU A 17 -0.37 5.56 6.24
CA LEU A 17 0.64 4.51 6.40
C LEU A 17 0.12 3.12 6.03
N PHE A 18 -1.16 2.86 6.32
CA PHE A 18 -1.87 1.64 5.98
C PHE A 18 -2.36 1.63 4.55
N ILE A 19 -2.43 2.73 3.79
CA ILE A 19 -2.72 2.69 2.35
C ILE A 19 -1.51 2.08 1.63
N GLY A 20 -0.28 2.40 2.08
CA GLY A 20 0.94 1.71 1.62
C GLY A 20 0.99 0.22 1.99
N LEU A 21 0.56 -0.15 3.20
CA LEU A 21 0.47 -1.56 3.64
C LEU A 21 -0.79 -2.29 3.12
N ALA A 22 -1.87 -1.59 2.81
CA ALA A 22 -3.11 -2.13 2.26
C ALA A 22 -2.94 -2.42 0.78
N LEU A 23 -2.12 -1.66 0.05
CA LEU A 23 -1.66 -2.09 -1.27
C LEU A 23 -0.92 -3.45 -1.21
N LEU A 24 -0.31 -3.81 -0.06
CA LEU A 24 0.28 -5.13 0.18
C LEU A 24 -0.75 -6.17 0.70
N ALA A 25 -1.81 -5.75 1.40
CA ALA A 25 -2.86 -6.62 1.95
C ALA A 25 -4.07 -6.86 1.02
N VAL A 26 -4.24 -6.05 -0.04
CA VAL A 26 -5.36 -6.10 -1.00
C VAL A 26 -5.22 -7.25 -2.02
N TRP A 27 -4.20 -8.09 -1.89
CA TRP A 27 -4.02 -9.23 -2.78
C TRP A 27 -4.43 -10.57 -2.21
N THR A 28 -5.75 -10.75 -2.23
CA THR A 28 -6.35 -12.06 -2.03
C THR A 28 -7.50 -12.22 -3.04
N GLY A 29 -7.22 -12.89 -4.17
CA GLY A 29 -8.22 -13.65 -4.95
C GLY A 29 -8.75 -13.06 -6.28
N PRO A 30 -9.16 -13.94 -7.22
CA PRO A 30 -9.92 -13.56 -8.42
C PRO A 30 -11.38 -13.22 -8.04
N GLY A 31 -12.00 -12.32 -8.80
CA GLY A 31 -13.22 -11.63 -8.41
C GLY A 31 -14.47 -12.50 -8.21
N ASP A 32 -15.24 -12.14 -7.19
CA ASP A 32 -16.55 -11.51 -7.34
C ASP A 32 -16.78 -10.58 -6.13
N GLY A 33 -17.23 -9.35 -6.38
CA GLY A 33 -17.10 -8.24 -5.44
C GLY A 33 -17.77 -8.44 -4.07
N SER A 34 -17.03 -8.14 -2.98
CA SER A 34 -17.56 -7.59 -1.72
C SER A 34 -16.43 -7.11 -0.77
N PRO A 35 -16.69 -6.12 0.09
CA PRO A 35 -15.66 -5.26 0.68
C PRO A 35 -15.13 -5.75 2.03
N LEU A 36 -13.80 -5.84 2.17
CA LEU A 36 -13.12 -5.82 3.47
C LEU A 36 -12.98 -4.36 3.93
N SER A 37 -14.00 -3.87 4.65
CA SER A 37 -13.90 -2.82 5.69
C SER A 37 -15.28 -2.51 6.25
N ARG A 38 -15.66 -3.18 7.35
CA ARG A 38 -16.49 -2.59 8.41
C ARG A 38 -16.53 -3.48 9.64
N GLU A 39 -16.31 -2.88 10.81
CA GLU A 39 -16.63 -3.50 12.10
C GLU A 39 -18.08 -4.00 12.12
N SER A 40 -18.25 -5.18 12.71
CA SER A 40 -19.49 -5.82 13.20
C SER A 40 -20.47 -6.41 12.16
N SER A 41 -20.26 -7.68 11.76
CA SER A 41 -21.32 -8.71 11.74
C SER A 41 -20.73 -10.12 11.52
N GLU A 42 -20.64 -10.92 12.58
CA GLU A 42 -19.97 -12.24 12.63
C GLU A 42 -20.63 -13.37 11.79
N SER A 43 -21.71 -13.13 11.02
CA SER A 43 -22.43 -14.22 10.34
C SER A 43 -22.28 -14.29 8.81
N ASN A 44 -21.81 -13.24 8.13
CA ASN A 44 -21.67 -13.23 6.65
C ASN A 44 -20.22 -13.36 6.17
N GLU A 45 -19.22 -13.18 7.04
CA GLU A 45 -17.80 -13.14 6.65
C GLU A 45 -17.22 -14.55 6.43
N THR A 46 -17.66 -15.53 7.21
CA THR A 46 -17.19 -16.93 7.15
C THR A 46 -17.56 -17.61 5.83
N ASP A 47 -18.74 -17.32 5.29
CA ASP A 47 -19.22 -17.86 4.01
C ASP A 47 -18.44 -17.29 2.81
N ASN A 48 -17.96 -16.05 2.91
CA ASN A 48 -17.19 -15.40 1.84
C ASN A 48 -15.75 -15.91 1.77
N VAL A 49 -15.09 -16.10 2.93
CA VAL A 49 -13.74 -16.70 3.00
C VAL A 49 -13.76 -18.14 2.48
N GLY A 50 -14.80 -18.90 2.82
CA GLY A 50 -14.97 -20.26 2.32
C GLY A 50 -15.06 -20.34 0.79
N LYS A 51 -15.88 -19.48 0.16
CA LYS A 51 -16.04 -19.42 -1.30
C LYS A 51 -14.75 -19.05 -2.01
N MET A 52 -14.07 -18.03 -1.50
CA MET A 52 -12.80 -17.57 -2.03
C MET A 52 -11.71 -18.65 -2.00
N LEU A 53 -11.60 -19.41 -0.91
CA LEU A 53 -10.66 -20.52 -0.81
C LEU A 53 -10.96 -21.63 -1.83
N GLN A 54 -12.25 -21.89 -2.13
CA GLN A 54 -12.63 -22.85 -3.16
C GLN A 54 -12.24 -22.38 -4.56
N GLU A 55 -12.38 -21.09 -4.86
CA GLU A 55 -11.95 -20.52 -6.15
C GLU A 55 -10.45 -20.61 -6.34
N ILE A 56 -9.67 -20.29 -5.30
CA ILE A 56 -8.21 -20.42 -5.34
C ILE A 56 -7.80 -21.88 -5.52
N ARG A 57 -8.47 -22.82 -4.82
CA ARG A 57 -8.23 -24.25 -5.00
C ARG A 57 -8.52 -24.70 -6.42
N ALA A 58 -9.66 -24.29 -6.98
CA ALA A 58 -10.04 -24.60 -8.35
C ALA A 58 -9.02 -24.02 -9.36
N GLN A 59 -8.56 -22.79 -9.15
CA GLN A 59 -7.52 -22.18 -9.98
C GLN A 59 -6.18 -22.90 -9.86
N CYS A 60 -5.83 -23.37 -8.65
CA CYS A 60 -4.62 -24.15 -8.43
C CYS A 60 -4.65 -25.49 -9.17
N ILE A 61 -5.78 -26.21 -9.09
CA ILE A 61 -6.00 -27.45 -9.85
C ILE A 61 -5.95 -27.17 -11.35
N LYS A 62 -6.57 -26.09 -11.81
CA LYS A 62 -6.55 -25.69 -13.22
C LYS A 62 -5.13 -25.41 -13.73
N ASN A 63 -4.28 -24.79 -12.92
CA ASN A 63 -2.92 -24.43 -13.30
C ASN A 63 -1.94 -25.60 -13.24
N THR A 64 -2.07 -26.48 -12.24
CA THR A 64 -1.08 -27.53 -11.93
C THR A 64 -1.53 -28.93 -12.35
N GLY A 65 -2.82 -29.10 -12.67
CA GLY A 65 -3.43 -30.38 -12.99
C GLY A 65 -3.78 -31.24 -11.76
N SER A 66 -3.54 -30.76 -10.54
CA SER A 66 -3.85 -31.50 -9.31
C SER A 66 -4.05 -30.59 -8.09
N ASP A 67 -4.49 -31.16 -6.98
CA ASP A 67 -4.67 -30.42 -5.71
C ASP A 67 -3.37 -30.37 -4.86
N ALA A 68 -2.26 -30.92 -5.34
CA ALA A 68 -1.05 -31.15 -4.55
C ALA A 68 -0.36 -29.85 -4.09
N ASP A 69 -0.57 -28.74 -4.80
CA ASP A 69 0.02 -27.43 -4.46
C ASP A 69 -0.88 -26.56 -3.59
N PHE A 70 -2.17 -26.92 -3.41
CA PHE A 70 -3.07 -26.16 -2.55
C PHE A 70 -2.64 -26.11 -1.07
N PRO A 71 -2.07 -27.17 -0.46
CA PRO A 71 -1.48 -27.07 0.88
C PRO A 71 -0.32 -26.08 0.98
N LYS A 72 0.48 -25.91 -0.09
CA LYS A 72 1.55 -24.89 -0.13
C LYS A 72 0.94 -23.49 -0.13
N PHE A 73 -0.14 -23.28 -0.89
CA PHE A 73 -0.89 -22.04 -0.81
C PHE A 73 -1.39 -21.76 0.62
N MET A 74 -1.95 -22.76 1.32
CA MET A 74 -2.35 -22.56 2.73
C MET A 74 -1.17 -22.21 3.64
N ALA A 75 -0.02 -22.84 3.45
CA ALA A 75 1.22 -22.48 4.16
C ALA A 75 1.68 -21.04 3.84
N SER A 76 1.42 -20.54 2.64
CA SER A 76 1.70 -19.14 2.27
C SER A 76 0.82 -18.15 3.03
N VAL A 77 -0.44 -18.51 3.29
CA VAL A 77 -1.37 -17.68 4.10
C VAL A 77 -0.86 -17.62 5.53
N GLU A 78 -0.50 -18.77 6.11
CA GLU A 78 0.09 -18.85 7.45
C GLU A 78 1.39 -18.04 7.57
N GLN A 79 2.28 -18.16 6.58
CA GLN A 79 3.52 -17.37 6.53
C GLN A 79 3.22 -15.87 6.50
N THR A 80 2.29 -15.41 5.67
CA THR A 80 1.89 -13.99 5.62
C THR A 80 1.31 -13.52 6.96
N THR A 81 0.49 -14.34 7.63
CA THR A 81 -0.02 -14.04 8.97
C THR A 81 1.11 -13.91 9.99
N MET A 82 2.11 -14.79 9.93
CA MET A 82 3.30 -14.70 10.80
C MET A 82 4.12 -13.43 10.52
N CYS A 83 4.30 -13.05 9.26
CA CYS A 83 4.99 -11.82 8.88
C CYS A 83 4.28 -10.57 9.42
N LEU A 84 2.94 -10.55 9.33
CA LEU A 84 2.13 -9.46 9.88
C LEU A 84 2.19 -9.41 11.41
N ALA A 85 2.18 -10.56 12.08
CA ALA A 85 2.27 -10.63 13.54
C ALA A 85 3.62 -10.13 14.09
N ASP A 86 4.73 -10.34 13.37
CA ASP A 86 6.04 -9.79 13.72
C ASP A 86 6.10 -8.25 13.57
N PHE A 87 5.30 -7.73 12.63
CA PHE A 87 5.13 -6.30 12.42
C PHE A 87 4.07 -5.73 13.38
N ASP A 88 4.52 -5.35 14.58
CA ASP A 88 3.68 -4.72 15.61
C ASP A 88 3.15 -3.33 15.17
N THR A 89 2.01 -3.36 14.44
CA THR A 89 1.34 -2.18 13.86
C THR A 89 0.77 -1.25 14.93
N GLU A 90 0.25 -1.81 16.02
CA GLU A 90 -0.30 -1.03 17.14
C GLU A 90 0.82 -0.31 17.89
N LYS A 91 1.97 -0.95 18.09
CA LYS A 91 3.13 -0.24 18.62
C LYS A 91 3.69 0.80 17.67
N LEU A 92 3.74 0.53 16.36
CA LEU A 92 4.13 1.55 15.36
C LEU A 92 3.26 2.80 15.48
N LYS A 93 1.95 2.64 15.57
CA LYS A 93 0.99 3.73 15.79
C LYS A 93 1.32 4.57 17.02
N ILE A 94 1.46 3.90 18.15
CA ILE A 94 1.72 4.54 19.44
C ILE A 94 3.04 5.30 19.37
N ASP A 95 4.12 4.62 18.98
CA ASP A 95 5.46 5.21 18.89
C ASP A 95 5.49 6.38 17.87
N PHE A 96 4.71 6.31 16.78
CA PHE A 96 4.60 7.40 15.80
C PHE A 96 3.84 8.60 16.35
N ASN A 97 2.76 8.37 17.11
CA ASN A 97 2.01 9.45 17.76
C ASN A 97 2.87 10.19 18.79
N GLU A 98 3.75 9.49 19.49
CA GLU A 98 4.71 10.04 20.46
C GLU A 98 6.01 10.58 19.82
N LEU A 99 6.20 10.41 18.51
CA LEU A 99 7.39 10.85 17.80
C LEU A 99 7.60 12.37 17.92
N THR A 100 8.80 12.75 18.34
CA THR A 100 9.25 14.14 18.44
C THR A 100 10.55 14.31 17.67
N ASN A 101 10.96 15.55 17.39
CA ASN A 101 12.21 15.81 16.68
C ASN A 101 13.43 15.15 17.36
N ALA A 102 13.43 15.06 18.69
CA ALA A 102 14.51 14.45 19.47
C ALA A 102 14.55 12.90 19.38
N THR A 103 13.42 12.25 19.09
CA THR A 103 13.31 10.78 19.09
C THR A 103 13.41 10.16 17.69
N ARG A 104 13.46 10.99 16.63
CA ARG A 104 13.53 10.54 15.21
C ARG A 104 14.70 9.60 14.93
N ALA A 105 15.89 9.95 15.40
CA ALA A 105 17.11 9.16 15.19
C ALA A 105 17.07 7.76 15.83
N THR A 106 16.13 7.50 16.73
CA THR A 106 15.89 6.15 17.28
C THR A 106 14.66 5.49 16.65
N PHE A 107 13.61 6.26 16.37
CA PHE A 107 12.37 5.76 15.79
C PHE A 107 12.57 5.19 14.38
N PHE A 108 13.15 5.96 13.47
CA PHE A 108 13.22 5.55 12.07
C PHE A 108 14.10 4.31 11.89
N PRO A 109 15.35 4.24 12.40
CA PRO A 109 16.17 3.03 12.25
C PRO A 109 15.47 1.75 12.71
N LYS A 110 14.70 1.81 13.81
CA LYS A 110 13.91 0.69 14.32
C LYS A 110 12.83 0.25 13.33
N TYR A 111 12.00 1.17 12.84
CA TYR A 111 10.83 0.83 12.03
C TYR A 111 11.15 0.57 10.57
N CYS A 112 12.15 1.24 10.01
CA CYS A 112 12.61 1.01 8.64
C CYS A 112 13.19 -0.40 8.48
N HIS A 113 14.00 -0.84 9.46
CA HIS A 113 14.47 -2.22 9.50
C HIS A 113 13.31 -3.23 9.57
N LYS A 114 12.27 -2.94 10.37
CA LYS A 114 11.07 -3.79 10.45
C LYS A 114 10.31 -3.86 9.12
N ILE A 115 10.16 -2.75 8.41
CA ILE A 115 9.51 -2.72 7.09
C ILE A 115 10.29 -3.55 6.06
N GLN A 116 11.62 -3.43 6.04
CA GLN A 116 12.46 -4.24 5.15
C GLN A 116 12.42 -5.73 5.48
N SER A 117 12.40 -6.07 6.78
CA SER A 117 12.25 -7.45 7.25
C SER A 117 10.89 -8.02 6.86
N PHE A 118 9.83 -7.23 6.97
CA PHE A 118 8.49 -7.59 6.54
C PHE A 118 8.41 -7.89 5.03
N GLY A 119 8.97 -7.02 4.18
CA GLY A 119 9.04 -7.26 2.74
C GLY A 119 9.75 -8.57 2.40
N SER A 120 10.88 -8.84 3.08
CA SER A 120 11.62 -10.10 2.93
C SER A 120 10.80 -11.32 3.37
N CYS A 121 10.02 -11.18 4.45
CA CYS A 121 9.17 -12.24 4.98
C CYS A 121 8.03 -12.62 4.01
N ILE A 122 7.32 -11.62 3.45
CA ILE A 122 6.21 -11.88 2.51
C ILE A 122 6.73 -12.41 1.17
N ASN A 123 7.95 -12.08 0.75
CA ASN A 123 8.53 -12.63 -0.47
C ASN A 123 8.56 -14.18 -0.48
N ILE A 124 8.72 -14.80 0.70
CA ILE A 124 8.65 -16.26 0.86
C ILE A 124 7.23 -16.78 0.54
N SER A 125 6.19 -16.08 0.99
CA SER A 125 4.79 -16.43 0.71
C SER A 125 4.49 -16.44 -0.79
N LEU A 126 5.04 -15.50 -1.57
CA LEU A 126 4.80 -15.44 -3.02
C LEU A 126 5.24 -16.71 -3.75
N ILE A 127 6.35 -17.32 -3.32
CA ILE A 127 6.86 -18.58 -3.92
C ILE A 127 5.81 -19.69 -3.79
N TYR A 128 5.14 -19.76 -2.65
CA TYR A 128 4.12 -20.77 -2.38
C TYR A 128 2.75 -20.43 -2.99
N MET A 129 2.46 -19.15 -3.25
CA MET A 129 1.25 -18.72 -3.96
C MET A 129 1.34 -18.94 -5.48
N GLN A 130 2.56 -19.01 -6.02
CA GLN A 130 2.83 -19.04 -7.46
C GLN A 130 2.07 -20.11 -8.25
N PRO A 131 1.97 -21.37 -7.79
CA PRO A 131 1.26 -22.41 -8.54
C PRO A 131 -0.25 -22.13 -8.70
N CYS A 132 -0.84 -21.39 -7.76
CA CYS A 132 -2.28 -21.17 -7.70
C CYS A 132 -2.75 -19.86 -8.34
N HIS A 133 -1.83 -19.01 -8.81
CA HIS A 133 -2.14 -17.71 -9.41
C HIS A 133 -1.64 -17.60 -10.85
N LYS A 134 -2.12 -16.57 -11.57
CA LYS A 134 -1.61 -16.26 -12.91
C LYS A 134 -0.16 -15.74 -12.81
N PRO A 135 0.70 -16.01 -13.81
CA PRO A 135 2.08 -15.51 -13.78
C PRO A 135 2.18 -13.98 -13.73
N SER A 136 1.28 -13.27 -14.43
CA SER A 136 1.20 -11.80 -14.41
C SER A 136 0.87 -11.27 -13.01
N THR A 137 -0.02 -11.95 -12.30
CA THR A 137 -0.32 -11.70 -10.89
C THR A 137 0.99 -11.84 -10.08
N ILE A 138 1.62 -13.01 -10.06
CA ILE A 138 2.86 -13.19 -9.27
C ILE A 138 3.96 -12.17 -9.61
N HIS A 139 4.08 -11.77 -10.88
CA HIS A 139 5.05 -10.78 -11.31
C HIS A 139 4.78 -9.37 -10.73
N ILE A 140 3.53 -8.92 -10.73
CA ILE A 140 3.15 -7.61 -10.16
C ILE A 140 3.37 -7.58 -8.64
N ALA A 141 2.94 -8.60 -7.90
CA ALA A 141 3.17 -8.63 -6.45
C ALA A 141 4.65 -8.71 -6.10
N LYS A 142 5.44 -9.46 -6.87
CA LYS A 142 6.88 -9.51 -6.67
C LYS A 142 7.52 -8.13 -6.88
N ALA A 143 7.16 -7.43 -7.95
CA ALA A 143 7.66 -6.09 -8.24
C ALA A 143 7.27 -5.09 -7.12
N LEU A 144 6.05 -5.21 -6.57
CA LEU A 144 5.62 -4.41 -5.42
C LEU A 144 6.50 -4.68 -4.19
N ILE A 145 6.75 -5.95 -3.84
CA ILE A 145 7.61 -6.30 -2.70
C ILE A 145 9.05 -5.84 -2.90
N GLU A 146 9.60 -6.01 -4.10
CA GLU A 146 10.96 -5.60 -4.45
C GLU A 146 11.14 -4.07 -4.40
N SER A 147 10.06 -3.30 -4.50
CA SER A 147 10.09 -1.83 -4.34
C SER A 147 10.10 -1.35 -2.88
N ILE A 148 9.73 -2.21 -1.92
CA ILE A 148 9.65 -1.85 -0.49
C ILE A 148 10.97 -1.30 0.05
N PRO A 149 12.15 -1.91 -0.22
CA PRO A 149 13.42 -1.37 0.30
C PRO A 149 13.71 0.05 -0.18
N GLU A 150 13.43 0.35 -1.45
CA GLU A 150 13.66 1.68 -2.02
C GLU A 150 12.71 2.71 -1.39
N ALA A 151 11.40 2.41 -1.32
CA ALA A 151 10.41 3.27 -0.69
C ALA A 151 10.72 3.49 0.80
N SER A 152 11.11 2.43 1.51
CA SER A 152 11.53 2.51 2.91
C SER A 152 12.78 3.37 3.06
N ASN A 153 13.80 3.21 2.22
CA ASN A 153 15.02 4.02 2.31
C ASN A 153 14.73 5.51 2.12
N LEU A 154 13.85 5.87 1.18
CA LEU A 154 13.43 7.26 0.99
C LEU A 154 12.64 7.78 2.18
N ALA A 155 11.66 7.02 2.66
CA ALA A 155 10.84 7.37 3.83
C ALA A 155 11.68 7.57 5.11
N CYS A 156 12.84 6.93 5.19
CA CYS A 156 13.70 6.91 6.36
C CYS A 156 14.92 7.83 6.24
N LYS A 157 15.12 8.43 5.06
CA LYS A 157 16.22 9.36 4.80
C LYS A 157 16.18 10.53 5.79
N ASN A 158 17.35 10.92 6.29
CA ASN A 158 17.53 12.01 7.25
C ASN A 158 16.63 11.87 8.49
N ASP A 159 16.66 10.69 9.12
CA ASP A 159 15.78 10.33 10.23
C ASP A 159 14.30 10.61 9.89
N GLY A 160 13.91 10.13 8.71
CA GLY A 160 12.59 10.23 8.12
C GLY A 160 12.04 11.64 8.00
N GLU A 161 12.82 12.55 7.44
CA GLU A 161 12.46 13.96 7.23
C GLU A 161 11.12 14.14 6.53
N ILE A 162 10.90 13.41 5.43
CA ILE A 162 9.65 13.48 4.66
C ILE A 162 8.47 12.99 5.50
N ILE A 163 8.59 11.83 6.16
CA ILE A 163 7.52 11.26 6.98
C ILE A 163 7.25 12.12 8.23
N PHE A 164 8.29 12.74 8.80
CA PHE A 164 8.16 13.59 9.98
C PHE A 164 7.37 14.87 9.69
N GLN A 165 7.26 15.30 8.43
CA GLN A 165 6.36 16.41 8.05
C GLN A 165 4.90 16.15 8.45
N LEU A 166 4.47 14.88 8.52
CA LEU A 166 3.14 14.50 9.02
C LEU A 166 2.93 14.77 10.52
N LYS A 167 3.98 15.15 11.25
CA LYS A 167 3.90 15.54 12.67
C LYS A 167 3.58 17.02 12.86
N ASP A 168 3.71 17.84 11.82
CA ASP A 168 3.35 19.25 11.85
C ASP A 168 1.84 19.45 12.02
N GLU A 169 1.43 20.30 12.97
CA GLU A 169 0.01 20.48 13.32
C GLU A 169 -0.78 21.23 12.23
N GLU A 170 -0.16 22.17 11.52
CA GLU A 170 -0.82 22.90 10.44
C GLU A 170 -1.10 21.96 9.25
N ARG A 171 -0.10 21.15 8.87
CA ARG A 171 -0.26 20.16 7.79
C ARG A 171 -1.26 19.06 8.15
N LYS A 172 -1.27 18.60 9.40
CA LYS A 172 -2.28 17.64 9.89
C LYS A 172 -3.69 18.21 9.79
N GLU A 173 -3.89 19.43 10.28
CA GLU A 173 -5.19 20.10 10.23
C GLU A 173 -5.65 20.31 8.79
N CYS A 174 -4.75 20.66 7.87
CA CYS A 174 -5.06 20.72 6.44
C CYS A 174 -5.56 19.38 5.90
N ILE A 175 -4.85 18.28 6.17
CA ILE A 175 -5.27 16.93 5.72
C ILE A 175 -6.62 16.54 6.31
N MET A 176 -6.89 16.91 7.57
CA MET A 176 -8.20 16.68 8.20
C MET A 176 -9.32 17.45 7.51
N GLN A 177 -9.07 18.69 7.08
CA GLN A 177 -10.05 19.46 6.30
C GLN A 177 -10.32 18.87 4.91
N LYS A 178 -9.40 18.03 4.41
CA LYS A 178 -9.50 17.31 3.14
C LYS A 178 -10.09 15.90 3.26
N GLU A 179 -10.57 15.49 4.43
CA GLU A 179 -11.13 14.15 4.67
C GLU A 179 -12.21 13.76 3.65
N ASP A 180 -13.14 14.67 3.33
CA ASP A 180 -14.20 14.43 2.37
C ASP A 180 -13.67 14.27 0.93
N GLU A 181 -12.66 15.06 0.53
CA GLU A 181 -12.01 14.96 -0.78
C GLU A 181 -11.23 13.64 -0.91
N ILE A 182 -10.51 13.25 0.15
CA ILE A 182 -9.82 11.95 0.23
C ILE A 182 -10.84 10.81 0.10
N SER A 183 -11.92 10.86 0.89
CA SER A 183 -12.99 9.85 0.85
C SER A 183 -13.63 9.76 -0.54
N ALA A 184 -13.92 10.90 -1.17
CA ALA A 184 -14.44 10.95 -2.54
C ALA A 184 -13.48 10.31 -3.55
N SER A 185 -12.17 10.59 -3.44
CA SER A 185 -11.12 9.98 -4.27
C SER A 185 -11.16 8.45 -4.20
N PHE A 186 -11.20 7.92 -2.98
CA PHE A 186 -11.26 6.48 -2.72
C PHE A 186 -12.57 5.85 -3.23
N ASN A 187 -13.71 6.51 -2.99
CA ASN A 187 -15.00 5.98 -3.40
C ASN A 187 -15.17 5.94 -4.91
N THR A 188 -14.72 6.99 -5.62
CA THR A 188 -14.70 7.02 -7.09
C THR A 188 -13.80 5.92 -7.62
N PHE A 189 -12.56 5.83 -7.14
CA PHE A 189 -11.62 4.80 -7.54
C PHE A 189 -12.16 3.39 -7.32
N LYS A 190 -12.76 3.13 -6.16
CA LYS A 190 -13.37 1.83 -5.83
C LYS A 190 -14.54 1.50 -6.76
N THR A 191 -15.38 2.49 -7.06
CA THR A 191 -16.53 2.32 -7.94
C THR A 191 -16.08 2.01 -9.37
N ASP A 192 -15.13 2.78 -9.89
CA ASP A 192 -14.60 2.62 -11.24
C ASP A 192 -13.81 1.31 -11.42
N MET A 193 -13.21 0.80 -10.33
CA MET A 193 -12.49 -0.47 -10.30
C MET A 193 -13.35 -1.68 -9.92
N ASN A 194 -14.68 -1.53 -9.77
CA ASN A 194 -15.59 -2.60 -9.32
C ASN A 194 -15.17 -3.28 -8.00
N GLY A 195 -14.53 -2.54 -7.10
CA GLY A 195 -14.22 -2.98 -5.74
C GLY A 195 -12.93 -3.79 -5.52
N ILE A 196 -12.49 -4.64 -6.47
CA ILE A 196 -11.24 -5.42 -6.37
C ILE A 196 -10.38 -5.17 -7.61
N ILE A 197 -9.12 -4.80 -7.38
CA ILE A 197 -8.18 -4.45 -8.45
C ILE A 197 -7.36 -5.69 -8.81
N ASP A 198 -7.74 -6.37 -9.88
CA ASP A 198 -6.82 -7.29 -10.55
C ASP A 198 -5.91 -6.46 -11.49
N PHE A 199 -4.79 -5.97 -10.95
CA PHE A 199 -3.79 -5.22 -11.71
C PHE A 199 -3.29 -5.98 -12.95
N ALA A 200 -3.38 -7.32 -12.94
CA ALA A 200 -2.98 -8.15 -14.06
C ALA A 200 -4.01 -8.20 -15.19
N GLU A 201 -5.28 -7.85 -14.92
CA GLU A 201 -6.40 -7.93 -15.87
C GLU A 201 -7.11 -6.58 -16.07
N LEU A 202 -6.46 -5.46 -15.72
CA LEU A 202 -7.00 -4.14 -15.96
C LEU A 202 -7.39 -3.95 -17.43
N LYS A 203 -8.63 -3.54 -17.67
CA LYS A 203 -9.09 -3.14 -18.99
C LYS A 203 -8.67 -1.72 -19.29
N GLN A 204 -8.64 -1.36 -20.58
CA GLN A 204 -8.19 -0.05 -21.04
C GLN A 204 -9.03 1.12 -20.47
N ASP A 205 -10.33 0.92 -20.30
CA ASP A 205 -11.25 1.87 -19.67
C ASP A 205 -11.03 2.01 -18.15
N GLN A 206 -10.35 1.04 -17.53
CA GLN A 206 -10.00 1.04 -16.10
C GLN A 206 -8.65 1.71 -15.81
N CYS A 207 -7.88 2.07 -16.85
CA CYS A 207 -6.59 2.75 -16.68
C CYS A 207 -6.74 4.23 -16.32
N GLY A 208 -7.75 4.92 -16.85
CA GLY A 208 -8.05 6.32 -16.50
C GLY A 208 -8.33 6.53 -15.01
N PRO A 209 -9.20 5.71 -14.37
CA PRO A 209 -9.46 5.76 -12.93
C PRO A 209 -8.21 5.63 -12.05
N LEU A 210 -7.22 4.82 -12.46
CA LEU A 210 -5.97 4.66 -11.73
C LEU A 210 -5.12 5.94 -11.75
N THR A 211 -5.02 6.58 -12.92
CA THR A 211 -4.36 7.88 -13.06
C THR A 211 -5.10 8.96 -12.28
N ASN A 212 -6.42 9.02 -12.40
CA ASN A 212 -7.25 9.99 -11.69
C ASN A 212 -7.13 9.87 -10.17
N PHE A 213 -7.08 8.65 -9.63
CA PHE A 213 -6.89 8.42 -8.20
C PHE A 213 -5.53 8.93 -7.72
N ARG A 214 -4.47 8.64 -8.47
CA ARG A 214 -3.11 9.14 -8.17
C ARG A 214 -3.06 10.67 -8.21
N GLU A 215 -3.61 11.29 -9.25
CA GLU A 215 -3.68 12.74 -9.38
C GLU A 215 -4.48 13.37 -8.22
N CYS A 216 -5.60 12.76 -7.84
CA CYS A 216 -6.41 13.28 -6.74
C CYS A 216 -5.67 13.26 -5.39
N LEU A 217 -4.97 12.16 -5.07
CA LEU A 217 -4.14 12.10 -3.86
C LEU A 217 -2.98 13.10 -3.92
N LYS A 218 -2.36 13.25 -5.10
CA LYS A 218 -1.28 14.21 -5.31
C LYS A 218 -1.77 15.65 -5.08
N ASP A 219 -2.89 16.04 -5.67
CA ASP A 219 -3.44 17.39 -5.52
C ASP A 219 -3.77 17.72 -4.06
N ILE A 220 -4.28 16.74 -3.30
CA ILE A 220 -4.55 16.89 -1.86
C ILE A 220 -3.25 17.06 -1.07
N LEU A 221 -2.25 16.23 -1.33
CA LEU A 221 -0.95 16.30 -0.64
C LEU A 221 -0.21 17.59 -1.00
N ASP A 222 -0.21 17.99 -2.26
CA ASP A 222 0.38 19.24 -2.75
C ASP A 222 -0.30 20.45 -2.08
N HIS A 223 -1.63 20.42 -1.92
CA HIS A 223 -2.37 21.48 -1.23
C HIS A 223 -1.99 21.65 0.25
N CYS A 224 -1.59 20.56 0.92
CA CYS A 224 -1.20 20.57 2.32
C CYS A 224 0.32 20.64 2.54
N ASP A 225 1.09 21.05 1.53
CA ASP A 225 2.57 21.11 1.57
C ASP A 225 3.22 19.77 1.95
N LEU A 226 2.64 18.67 1.48
CA LEU A 226 3.09 17.29 1.69
C LEU A 226 3.46 16.61 0.35
N SER A 227 3.80 17.40 -0.67
CA SER A 227 4.17 16.91 -2.01
C SER A 227 5.35 15.93 -1.98
N ASP A 228 6.30 16.11 -1.05
CA ASP A 228 7.44 15.20 -0.87
C ASP A 228 6.99 13.77 -0.54
N ILE A 229 5.83 13.58 0.10
CA ILE A 229 5.29 12.26 0.43
C ILE A 229 4.92 11.48 -0.84
N VAL A 230 4.48 12.18 -1.89
CA VAL A 230 4.15 11.57 -3.20
C VAL A 230 5.34 10.79 -3.74
N SER A 231 6.57 11.28 -3.53
CA SER A 231 7.79 10.61 -3.99
C SER A 231 8.00 9.21 -3.38
N ILE A 232 7.49 8.97 -2.16
CA ILE A 232 7.55 7.66 -1.50
C ILE A 232 6.52 6.70 -2.09
N TYR A 233 5.29 7.16 -2.31
CA TYR A 233 4.21 6.35 -2.89
C TYR A 233 4.42 6.07 -4.38
N ASP A 234 5.09 6.98 -5.08
CA ASP A 234 5.38 6.85 -6.50
C ASP A 234 6.35 5.70 -6.79
N ILE A 235 7.22 5.31 -5.86
CA ILE A 235 8.17 4.20 -6.05
C ILE A 235 7.44 2.87 -6.36
N PRO A 236 6.56 2.34 -5.48
CA PRO A 236 5.84 1.11 -5.76
C PRO A 236 4.91 1.26 -6.98
N LEU A 237 4.25 2.41 -7.13
CA LEU A 237 3.34 2.64 -8.26
C LEU A 237 4.08 2.62 -9.60
N ASN A 238 5.17 3.37 -9.73
CA ASN A 238 5.97 3.41 -10.95
C ASN A 238 6.64 2.05 -11.25
N THR A 239 6.80 1.20 -10.23
CA THR A 239 7.31 -0.17 -10.39
C THR A 239 6.25 -1.11 -10.95
N ILE A 240 5.00 -1.06 -10.46
CA ILE A 240 3.94 -1.99 -10.89
C ILE A 240 3.22 -1.54 -12.15
N LEU A 241 3.01 -0.22 -12.35
CA LEU A 241 2.21 0.31 -13.46
C LEU A 241 2.69 -0.15 -14.84
N PRO A 242 4.01 -0.20 -15.15
CA PRO A 242 4.50 -0.71 -16.43
C PRO A 242 4.22 -2.21 -16.67
N LEU A 243 3.95 -2.97 -15.60
CA LEU A 243 3.62 -4.40 -15.68
C LEU A 243 2.12 -4.64 -15.88
N THR A 244 1.31 -3.57 -15.83
CA THR A 244 -0.13 -3.63 -16.06
C THR A 244 -0.45 -3.32 -17.53
N PRO A 245 -1.66 -3.70 -18.00
CA PRO A 245 -2.19 -3.21 -19.27
C PRO A 245 -2.24 -1.68 -19.43
N CYS A 246 -2.06 -0.92 -18.34
CA CYS A 246 -2.08 0.54 -18.30
C CYS A 246 -0.73 1.21 -18.56
N ALA A 247 0.34 0.46 -18.87
CA ALA A 247 1.70 0.97 -19.06
C ALA A 247 1.83 2.17 -20.02
N ASN A 248 0.96 2.25 -21.04
CA ASN A 248 0.98 3.34 -22.03
C ASN A 248 0.22 4.60 -21.59
N TYR A 249 -0.57 4.53 -20.52
CA TYR A 249 -1.39 5.65 -20.00
C TYR A 249 -0.70 6.45 -18.89
N THR A 250 0.45 5.97 -18.39
CA THR A 250 1.12 6.52 -17.20
C THR A 250 2.35 7.37 -17.52
N GLN A 251 2.57 7.75 -18.78
CA GLN A 251 3.63 8.69 -19.16
C GLN A 251 3.23 10.13 -18.79
N THR A 252 3.33 10.49 -17.51
CA THR A 252 3.45 11.90 -17.10
C THR A 252 4.93 12.31 -17.22
N PRO A 253 5.27 13.53 -17.67
CA PRO A 253 6.66 13.89 -17.98
C PRO A 253 7.58 13.76 -16.76
N LYS A 254 8.73 13.10 -16.94
CA LYS A 254 9.81 13.07 -15.94
C LYS A 254 10.11 14.50 -15.50
N VAL A 255 9.86 14.81 -14.23
CA VAL A 255 10.39 16.01 -13.58
C VAL A 255 11.91 15.87 -13.64
N HIS A 256 12.54 16.68 -14.48
CA HIS A 256 13.98 16.89 -14.44
C HIS A 256 14.31 17.45 -13.05
N LEU A 257 14.97 16.63 -12.22
CA LEU A 257 15.79 17.13 -11.13
C LEU A 257 16.81 18.09 -11.77
N LEU A 258 16.58 19.39 -11.61
CA LEU A 258 17.59 20.40 -11.86
C LEU A 258 18.62 20.27 -10.73
N ASP A 259 19.73 19.61 -11.05
CA ASP A 259 20.97 19.69 -10.28
C ASP A 259 21.46 21.15 -10.29
N ASN A 260 21.03 21.94 -9.31
CA ASN A 260 21.66 23.21 -9.01
C ASN A 260 22.78 22.98 -8.01
N ASN A 261 23.96 22.61 -8.52
CA ASN A 261 25.23 22.79 -7.82
C ASN A 261 26.29 23.37 -8.77
N SER A 262 26.45 24.68 -8.75
CA SER A 262 27.76 25.35 -8.69
C SER A 262 27.51 26.70 -8.00
N VAL A 263 27.73 26.79 -6.69
CA VAL A 263 29.02 27.18 -6.09
C VAL A 263 29.58 28.40 -6.80
N GLY A 264 29.38 29.56 -6.16
CA GLY A 264 30.20 30.73 -6.41
C GLY A 264 31.61 30.46 -5.91
N GLU A 265 32.58 30.83 -6.74
CA GLU A 265 33.93 31.16 -6.31
C GLU A 265 34.23 32.56 -6.86
N ASP A 266 34.99 33.29 -6.04
CA ASP A 266 35.37 34.70 -6.06
C ASP A 266 35.75 35.34 -7.41
#